data_AF-Q14P71-F1
#
_entry.id   AF-Q14P71-F1
#
_cell.length_a   1.000
_cell.length_b   1.000
_cell.length_c   1.000
_cell.angle_alpha   90.00
_cell.angle_beta   90.00
_cell.angle_gamma   90.00
#
_symmetry.space_group_name_H-M   'P 1'
#
loop_
_entity.id
_entity.type
_entity.pdbx_description
1 polymer ?
#
loop_
_entity_poly.entity_id
_entity_poly.type
_entity_poly.pdbx_seq_one_letter_code
_entity_poly.pdbx_strand_id
1 'polypeptide(L)' 'MIEQLKTFLLKKINNFQQQQSLTKEKIFQLFHLSKFSFKDNFEFFAEGFVYWLLTNDALKTKTWEFWHEFLTSYLPSLT' A
#
# COMPACT_ATOMS: atom_id res chain seq x y z
N MET A 1 8.88 -9.22 -4.91
CA MET A 1 7.81 -8.23 -5.18
C MET A 1 7.32 -7.62 -3.87
N ILE A 2 6.97 -8.44 -2.88
CA ILE A 2 6.52 -7.98 -1.56
C ILE A 2 7.54 -7.10 -0.82
N GLU A 3 8.83 -7.43 -0.86
CA GLU A 3 9.87 -6.61 -0.21
C GLU A 3 10.05 -5.24 -0.89
N GLN A 4 9.93 -5.18 -2.22
CA GLN A 4 9.92 -3.93 -2.97
C GLN A 4 8.73 -3.07 -2.56
N LEU A 5 7.54 -3.66 -2.49
CA LEU A 5 6.31 -2.97 -2.09
C LEU A 5 6.37 -2.50 -0.64
N LYS A 6 6.87 -3.34 0.27
CA LYS A 6 7.10 -2.98 1.67
C LYS A 6 8.05 -1.79 1.78
N THR A 7 9.13 -1.77 1.00
CA THR A 7 10.06 -0.64 0.94
C THR A 7 9.39 0.62 0.39
N PHE A 8 8.59 0.50 -0.68
CA PHE A 8 7.81 1.61 -1.24
C PHE A 8 6.84 2.20 -0.20
N LEU A 9 6.07 1.36 0.49
CA LEU A 9 5.12 1.78 1.51
C LEU A 9 5.83 2.44 2.70
N LEU A 10 6.97 1.90 3.16
CA LEU A 10 7.77 2.51 4.22
C LEU A 10 8.33 3.88 3.80
N LYS A 11 8.84 4.02 2.57
CA LYS A 11 9.28 5.32 2.03
C LYS A 11 8.14 6.31 1.99
N LYS A 12 6.95 5.88 1.58
CA LYS A 12 5.75 6.72 1.58
C LYS A 12 5.39 7.16 2.99
N ILE A 13 5.26 6.23 3.93
CA ILE A 13 4.97 6.55 5.34
C ILE A 13 5.96 7.56 5.92
N ASN A 14 7.26 7.38 5.67
CA ASN A 14 8.30 8.26 6.19
C ASN A 14 8.28 9.65 5.53
N ASN A 15 8.00 9.73 4.23
CA ASN A 15 7.89 11.01 3.51
C ASN A 15 6.58 11.75 3.85
N PHE A 16 5.49 11.01 4.14
CA PHE A 16 4.18 11.58 4.51
C PHE A 16 4.13 12.16 5.93
N GLN A 17 5.12 11.91 6.80
CA GLN A 17 5.23 12.61 8.09
C GLN A 17 5.35 14.15 7.93
N GLN A 18 5.64 14.65 6.72
CA GLN A 18 5.64 16.08 6.40
C GLN A 18 4.28 16.63 5.91
N GLN A 19 3.29 15.77 5.58
CA GLN A 19 1.95 16.17 5.12
C GLN A 19 0.86 15.68 6.09
N GLN A 20 0.25 16.60 6.83
CA GLN A 20 -0.65 16.34 7.97
C GLN A 20 -1.90 15.46 7.72
N SER A 21 -2.23 15.07 6.48
CA SER A 21 -3.51 14.40 6.17
C SER A 21 -3.47 12.86 6.16
N LEU A 22 -2.30 12.24 5.97
CA LEU A 22 -2.12 10.79 5.83
C LEU A 22 -1.24 10.23 6.95
N THR A 23 -1.86 9.82 8.05
CA THR A 23 -1.16 9.16 9.16
C THR A 23 -0.69 7.75 8.74
N LYS A 24 0.36 7.25 9.41
CA LYS A 24 0.88 5.88 9.27
C LYS A 24 -0.24 4.83 9.33
N GLU A 25 -1.17 5.00 10.26
CA GLU A 25 -2.35 4.14 10.43
C GLU A 25 -3.27 4.17 9.22
N LYS A 26 -3.50 5.33 8.59
CA LYS A 26 -4.29 5.41 7.36
C LYS A 26 -3.61 4.68 6.20
N ILE A 27 -2.29 4.75 6.08
CA ILE A 27 -1.55 4.02 5.04
C ILE A 27 -1.61 2.50 5.29
N PHE A 28 -1.47 2.06 6.53
CA PHE A 28 -1.67 0.64 6.86
C PHE A 28 -3.12 0.20 6.66
N GLN A 29 -4.09 1.07 6.94
CA GLN A 29 -5.49 0.82 6.66
C GLN A 29 -5.72 0.69 5.15
N LEU A 30 -5.16 1.55 4.28
CA LEU A 30 -5.35 1.48 2.82
C LEU A 30 -5.05 0.09 2.22
N PHE A 31 -4.19 -0.70 2.87
CA PHE A 31 -3.80 -2.04 2.43
C PHE A 31 -4.13 -3.15 3.45
N HIS A 32 -4.70 -2.79 4.60
CA HIS A 32 -5.03 -3.65 5.75
C HIS A 32 -4.02 -4.77 6.00
N LEU A 33 -2.76 -4.35 6.14
CA LEU A 33 -1.63 -5.27 6.21
C LEU A 33 -1.55 -5.90 7.61
N SER A 34 -1.96 -7.15 7.70
CA SER A 34 -1.78 -8.01 8.85
C SER A 34 -0.40 -8.69 8.81
N LYS A 35 -0.06 -9.43 9.88
CA LYS A 35 1.13 -10.31 9.85
C LYS A 35 1.01 -11.39 8.77
N PHE A 36 -0.21 -11.77 8.38
CA PHE A 36 -0.46 -12.75 7.32
C PHE A 36 -0.17 -12.19 5.93
N SER A 37 -0.49 -10.91 5.68
CA SER A 37 -0.24 -10.30 4.36
C SER A 37 1.24 -10.28 3.99
N PHE A 38 2.17 -10.39 4.95
CA PHE A 38 3.61 -10.43 4.67
C PHE A 38 4.22 -11.83 4.56
N LYS A 39 3.39 -12.89 4.60
CA LYS A 39 3.87 -14.28 4.49
C LYS A 39 4.41 -14.59 3.09
N ASP A 40 3.68 -14.17 2.06
CA ASP A 40 4.09 -14.28 0.66
C ASP A 40 3.32 -13.27 -0.21
N ASN A 41 3.68 -13.19 -1.50
CA ASN A 41 3.03 -12.25 -2.41
C ASN A 41 1.52 -12.52 -2.55
N PHE A 42 1.08 -13.79 -2.56
CA PHE A 42 -0.33 -14.14 -2.78
C PHE A 42 -1.21 -13.65 -1.62
N GLU A 43 -0.79 -13.91 -0.38
CA GLU A 43 -1.49 -13.46 0.81
C GLU A 43 -1.54 -11.92 0.88
N PHE A 44 -0.46 -11.25 0.47
CA PHE A 44 -0.43 -9.79 0.37
C PHE A 44 -1.52 -9.26 -0.56
N PHE A 45 -1.57 -9.79 -1.78
CA PHE A 45 -2.53 -9.34 -2.79
C PHE A 45 -3.96 -9.70 -2.42
N ALA A 46 -4.17 -10.89 -1.86
CA ALA A 46 -5.50 -11.34 -1.44
C ALA A 46 -6.07 -10.45 -0.33
N GLU A 47 -5.32 -10.21 0.75
CA GLU A 47 -5.78 -9.34 1.85
C GLU A 47 -5.93 -7.89 1.39
N GLY A 48 -4.97 -7.37 0.61
CA GLY A 48 -5.05 -6.01 0.08
C GLY A 48 -6.25 -5.81 -0.84
N PHE A 49 -6.58 -6.80 -1.67
CA PHE A 49 -7.76 -6.76 -2.55
C PHE A 49 -9.07 -6.85 -1.77
N VAL A 50 -9.19 -7.80 -0.83
CA VAL A 50 -10.38 -7.95 0.00
C VAL A 50 -10.67 -6.67 0.77
N TYR A 51 -9.65 -6.05 1.34
CA TYR A 51 -9.85 -4.81 2.06
C TYR A 51 -10.19 -3.62 1.15
N TRP A 52 -9.51 -3.51 0.00
CA TRP A 52 -9.87 -2.51 -1.00
C TRP A 52 -11.33 -2.66 -1.42
N LEU A 53 -11.84 -3.88 -1.60
CA LEU A 53 -13.24 -4.13 -1.95
C LEU A 53 -14.22 -3.65 -0.87
N LEU A 54 -13.87 -3.84 0.41
CA LEU A 54 -14.74 -3.56 1.57
C LEU A 54 -14.67 -2.12 2.09
N THR A 55 -13.66 -1.34 1.70
CA THR A 55 -13.50 0.04 2.17
C THR A 55 -14.38 1.05 1.40
N ASN A 56 -14.49 2.28 1.90
CA ASN A 56 -15.28 3.34 1.24
C ASN A 56 -14.59 3.88 -0.03
N ASP A 57 -15.35 4.56 -0.89
CA ASP A 57 -14.85 5.01 -2.21
C ASP A 57 -13.66 5.98 -2.14
N ALA A 58 -13.60 6.82 -1.11
CA ALA A 58 -12.48 7.74 -0.91
C ALA A 58 -11.18 6.97 -0.61
N LEU A 59 -11.24 5.95 0.25
CA LEU A 59 -10.11 5.08 0.55
C LEU A 59 -9.78 4.17 -0.64
N LYS A 60 -10.79 3.64 -1.35
CA LYS A 60 -10.59 2.87 -2.60
C LYS A 60 -9.78 3.63 -3.63
N THR A 61 -10.16 4.90 -3.85
CA THR A 61 -9.48 5.79 -4.80
C THR A 61 -8.02 5.99 -4.39
N LYS A 62 -7.78 6.28 -3.10
CA LYS A 62 -6.40 6.43 -2.60
C LYS A 62 -5.58 5.15 -2.68
N THR A 63 -6.14 4.00 -2.33
CA THR A 63 -5.44 2.71 -2.47
C THR A 63 -5.07 2.44 -3.93
N TRP A 64 -5.97 2.76 -4.88
CA TRP A 64 -5.68 2.63 -6.30
C TRP A 64 -4.55 3.55 -6.77
N GLU A 65 -4.53 4.83 -6.35
CA GLU A 65 -3.43 5.75 -6.67
C GLU A 65 -2.07 5.20 -6.23
N PHE A 66 -1.98 4.63 -5.01
CA PHE A 66 -0.74 4.02 -4.52
C PHE A 66 -0.34 2.77 -5.31
N TRP A 67 -1.30 1.89 -5.63
CA TRP A 67 -1.05 0.71 -6.45
C TRP A 67 -0.54 1.08 -7.83
N HIS A 68 -1.21 2.05 -8.47
CA HIS A 68 -0.83 2.55 -9.77
C HIS A 68 0.61 3.10 -9.72
N GLU A 69 0.91 3.99 -8.77
CA GLU A 69 2.27 4.53 -8.62
C GLU A 69 3.33 3.44 -8.39
N PHE A 70 3.03 2.45 -7.53
CA PHE A 70 3.94 1.34 -7.30
C PHE A 70 4.24 0.58 -8.60
N LEU A 71 3.19 0.24 -9.37
CA LEU A 71 3.32 -0.57 -10.57
C LEU A 71 3.93 0.19 -11.76
N THR A 72 3.62 1.48 -11.91
CA THR A 72 4.03 2.26 -13.09
C THR A 72 5.31 3.05 -12.88
N SER A 73 5.62 3.42 -11.65
CA SER A 73 6.73 4.36 -11.37
C SER A 73 7.80 3.71 -10.52
N TYR A 74 7.44 3.11 -9.38
CA TYR A 74 8.42 2.55 -8.46
C TYR A 74 9.03 1.24 -8.95
N LEU A 75 8.20 0.25 -9.26
CA LEU A 75 8.67 -1.07 -9.66
C LEU A 75 9.57 -1.04 -10.91
N PRO A 76 9.23 -0.27 -11.98
CA PRO A 76 10.10 -0.13 -13.14
C PRO A 76 11.41 0.63 -12.85
N SER A 77 11.47 1.46 -11.81
CA SER A 77 12.71 2.17 -11.44
C SER A 77 13.76 1.28 -10.74
N LEU A 78 13.37 0.06 -10.37
CA LEU A 78 14.26 -0.91 -9.72
C LEU A 78 14.98 -1.84 -10.71
N THR A 79 14.65 -1.75 -12.00
CA THR A 79 15.31 -2.42 -13.13
C THR A 79 16.20 -1.42 -13.86
#